data_AF-A0A0T7BR64-F1
#
_entry.id   AF-A0A0T7BR64-F1
#
_cell.length_a   1.000
_cell.length_b   1.000
_cell.length_c   1.000
_cell.angle_alpha   90.00
_cell.angle_beta   90.00
_cell.angle_gamma   90.00
#
_symmetry.space_group_name_H-M   'P 1'
#
loop_
_entity.id
_entity.type
_entity.pdbx_description
1 polymer ?
#
loop_
_entity_poly.entity_id
_entity_poly.type
_entity_poly.pdbx_seq_one_letter_code
_entity_poly.pdbx_strand_id
1 'polypeptide(L)'
;MNRKQLYWVKDYTYEARQKKIGWLNEIIESLHEQPELGKYEDDEDSEELFTQETITVAQRLMKLVIQEEPNKQDIRELYILLKIYEHIRNSAWYDICKYVEKWHWVVNIWETFQNVIELDIWHGCEYQRYSIKEPLIAEGKFTIGSSYIGQPAHIAFRLEQNLENNQIKIIWQIPNETDIIDEYISESIEGIIDGLIKYSHLENKAFSSLKITVFNGSYHESICRGFDYRMAARIAWRNALKTAEFIPL
;
A
#
# COMPACT_ATOMS: atom_id res chain seq x y z
N MET A 1 18.62 -6.73 -17.49
CA MET A 1 18.57 -7.89 -16.59
C MET A 1 17.12 -8.35 -16.50
N ASN A 2 16.84 -9.63 -16.78
CA ASN A 2 15.52 -10.22 -16.52
C ASN A 2 15.45 -10.52 -15.02
N ARG A 3 14.82 -9.64 -14.24
CA ARG A 3 14.50 -9.94 -12.85
C ARG A 3 13.51 -11.10 -12.78
N LYS A 4 13.65 -11.98 -11.79
CA LYS A 4 12.68 -13.05 -11.53
C LYS A 4 11.34 -12.39 -11.17
N GLN A 5 10.23 -13.05 -11.51
CA GLN A 5 8.91 -12.63 -11.02
C GLN A 5 8.96 -12.51 -9.49
N LEU A 6 8.40 -11.42 -8.98
CA LEU A 6 8.48 -11.09 -7.56
C LEU A 6 7.73 -12.11 -6.70
N TYR A 7 8.17 -12.25 -5.44
CA TYR A 7 7.74 -13.31 -4.51
C TYR A 7 6.21 -13.47 -4.40
N TRP A 8 5.45 -12.38 -4.50
CA TRP A 8 3.98 -12.35 -4.37
C TRP A 8 3.22 -12.65 -5.66
N VAL A 9 3.88 -12.66 -6.83
CA VAL A 9 3.23 -12.98 -8.12
C VAL A 9 2.62 -14.40 -8.10
N LYS A 10 3.23 -15.32 -7.34
CA LYS A 10 2.74 -16.70 -7.16
C LYS A 10 1.41 -16.78 -6.42
N ASP A 11 1.05 -15.78 -5.61
CA ASP A 11 -0.18 -15.76 -4.82
C ASP A 11 -1.35 -15.14 -5.60
N TYR A 12 -1.09 -14.67 -6.83
CA TYR A 12 -2.08 -14.10 -7.73
C TYR A 12 -2.58 -15.08 -8.80
N THR A 13 -2.12 -16.33 -8.86
CA THR A 13 -2.71 -17.28 -9.84
C THR A 13 -4.18 -17.56 -9.52
N TYR A 14 -4.97 -17.91 -10.53
CA TYR A 14 -6.38 -18.27 -10.33
C TYR A 14 -6.54 -19.32 -9.22
N GLU A 15 -5.67 -20.34 -9.20
CA GLU A 15 -5.68 -21.38 -8.17
C GLU A 15 -5.34 -20.84 -6.78
N ALA A 16 -4.38 -19.93 -6.67
CA ALA A 16 -4.04 -19.29 -5.40
C ALA A 16 -5.20 -18.42 -4.88
N ARG A 17 -5.89 -17.72 -5.78
CA ARG A 17 -7.07 -16.91 -5.44
C ARG A 17 -8.25 -17.76 -4.98
N GLN A 18 -8.48 -18.89 -5.65
CA GLN A 18 -9.57 -19.82 -5.32
C GLN A 18 -9.41 -20.48 -3.95
N LYS A 19 -8.17 -20.68 -3.47
CA LYS A 19 -7.90 -21.27 -2.13
C LYS A 19 -8.48 -20.48 -0.96
N LYS A 20 -8.79 -19.19 -1.15
CA LYS A 20 -9.30 -18.30 -0.10
C LYS A 20 -10.77 -17.94 -0.29
N ILE A 21 -11.46 -18.51 -1.28
CA ILE A 21 -12.87 -18.22 -1.56
C ILE A 21 -13.80 -18.64 -0.43
N GLY A 22 -13.60 -19.84 0.15
CA GLY A 22 -14.44 -20.31 1.26
C GLY A 22 -14.41 -19.32 2.43
N TRP A 23 -13.21 -18.94 2.85
CA TRP A 23 -12.99 -17.92 3.87
C TRP A 23 -13.63 -16.56 3.50
N LEU A 24 -13.49 -16.12 2.25
CA LEU A 24 -14.05 -14.84 1.83
C LEU A 24 -15.58 -14.86 1.77
N ASN A 25 -16.19 -15.96 1.32
CA ASN A 25 -17.64 -16.15 1.36
C ASN A 25 -18.15 -16.15 2.80
N GLU A 26 -17.52 -16.92 3.69
CA GLU A 26 -17.88 -16.97 5.11
C GLU A 26 -17.82 -15.59 5.76
N ILE A 27 -16.78 -14.80 5.48
CA ILE A 27 -16.70 -13.43 5.97
C ILE A 27 -17.83 -12.57 5.40
N ILE A 28 -18.08 -12.60 4.09
CA ILE A 28 -19.11 -11.74 3.47
C ILE A 28 -20.52 -12.10 3.97
N GLU A 29 -20.83 -13.39 4.11
CA GLU A 29 -22.09 -13.87 4.67
C GLU A 29 -22.23 -13.44 6.14
N SER A 30 -21.19 -13.66 6.94
CA SER A 30 -21.21 -13.29 8.36
C SER A 30 -21.36 -11.77 8.55
N LEU A 31 -20.76 -10.97 7.66
CA LEU A 31 -20.91 -9.51 7.64
C LEU A 31 -22.32 -9.06 7.23
N HIS A 32 -23.01 -9.84 6.38
CA HIS A 32 -24.38 -9.54 5.99
C HIS A 32 -25.38 -9.85 7.12
N GLU A 33 -25.14 -10.94 7.85
CA GLU A 33 -26.01 -11.39 8.94
C GLU A 33 -25.75 -10.63 10.25
N GLN A 34 -24.51 -10.22 10.49
CA GLN A 34 -24.07 -9.56 11.72
C GLN A 34 -23.17 -8.35 11.39
N PRO A 35 -23.74 -7.17 11.10
CA PRO A 35 -22.97 -5.96 10.79
C PRO A 35 -22.03 -5.49 11.92
N GLU A 36 -22.27 -5.96 13.15
CA GLU A 36 -21.45 -5.72 14.36
C GLU A 36 -20.25 -6.69 14.49
N LEU A 37 -20.19 -7.75 13.68
CA LEU A 37 -19.17 -8.81 13.79
C LEU A 37 -17.77 -8.23 13.60
N GLY A 38 -16.93 -8.27 14.64
CA GLY A 38 -15.56 -7.75 14.59
C GLY A 38 -15.41 -6.31 15.08
N LYS A 39 -16.46 -5.72 15.66
CA LYS A 39 -16.39 -4.50 16.47
C LYS A 39 -15.45 -4.74 17.65
N TYR A 40 -14.55 -3.79 17.91
CA TYR A 40 -13.67 -3.86 19.07
C TYR A 40 -14.49 -3.63 20.34
N GLU A 41 -14.41 -4.56 21.30
CA GLU A 41 -15.21 -4.55 22.54
C GLU A 41 -15.01 -3.27 23.38
N ASP A 42 -13.87 -2.58 23.23
CA ASP A 42 -13.50 -1.40 24.01
C ASP A 42 -13.85 -0.04 23.35
N ASP A 43 -14.56 -0.03 22.21
CA ASP A 43 -14.83 1.18 21.41
C ASP A 43 -16.34 1.47 21.36
N GLU A 44 -16.93 1.81 22.51
CA GLU A 44 -18.37 2.15 22.64
C GLU A 44 -18.77 3.35 21.74
N ASP A 45 -17.81 4.22 21.41
CA ASP A 45 -17.99 5.42 20.56
C ASP A 45 -17.72 5.16 19.06
N SER A 46 -17.35 3.94 18.64
CA SER A 46 -17.19 3.63 17.20
C SER A 46 -18.58 3.49 16.56
N GLU A 47 -19.14 4.60 16.08
CA GLU A 47 -20.45 4.64 15.41
C GLU A 47 -20.44 4.03 14.00
N GLU A 48 -19.27 3.74 13.43
CA GLU A 48 -19.15 3.26 12.04
C GLU A 48 -19.23 1.73 11.95
N LEU A 49 -20.46 1.26 11.80
CA LEU A 49 -20.80 -0.13 11.48
C LEU A 49 -20.54 -0.46 10.01
N PHE A 50 -20.49 -1.75 9.69
CA PHE A 50 -20.56 -2.22 8.31
C PHE A 50 -21.79 -1.66 7.61
N THR A 51 -21.59 -0.90 6.53
CA THR A 51 -22.66 -0.29 5.75
C THR A 51 -22.99 -1.11 4.51
N GLN A 52 -24.14 -0.83 3.88
CA GLN A 52 -24.49 -1.45 2.60
C GLN A 52 -23.42 -1.19 1.52
N GLU A 53 -22.72 -0.05 1.57
CA GLU A 53 -21.60 0.26 0.69
C GLU A 53 -20.44 -0.73 0.86
N THR A 54 -20.03 -1.03 2.10
CA THR A 54 -18.95 -2.00 2.37
C THR A 54 -19.30 -3.43 1.95
N ILE A 55 -20.54 -3.85 2.18
CA ILE A 55 -21.07 -5.14 1.68
C ILE A 55 -21.00 -5.18 0.15
N THR A 56 -21.40 -4.08 -0.51
CA THR A 56 -21.33 -3.97 -1.98
C THR A 56 -19.89 -4.09 -2.48
N VAL A 57 -18.93 -3.48 -1.78
CA VAL A 57 -17.49 -3.60 -2.10
C VAL A 57 -17.02 -5.04 -1.94
N ALA A 58 -17.39 -5.72 -0.86
CA ALA A 58 -17.01 -7.12 -0.63
C ALA A 58 -17.62 -8.07 -1.67
N GLN A 59 -18.87 -7.84 -2.10
CA GLN A 59 -19.48 -8.59 -3.20
C GLN A 59 -18.80 -8.34 -4.54
N ARG A 60 -18.33 -7.12 -4.81
CA ARG A 60 -17.51 -6.82 -6.00
C ARG A 60 -16.19 -7.59 -5.97
N LEU A 61 -15.53 -7.66 -4.82
CA LEU A 61 -14.36 -8.50 -4.63
C LEU A 61 -14.67 -9.97 -4.96
N MET A 62 -15.75 -10.54 -4.43
CA MET A 62 -16.12 -11.93 -4.71
C MET A 62 -16.24 -12.21 -6.22
N LYS A 63 -16.87 -11.30 -6.96
CA LYS A 63 -17.01 -11.40 -8.42
C LYS A 63 -15.66 -11.36 -9.14
N LEU A 64 -14.68 -10.61 -8.63
CA LEU A 64 -13.34 -10.53 -9.21
C LEU A 64 -12.50 -11.78 -8.91
N VAL A 65 -12.63 -12.33 -7.69
CA VAL A 65 -11.88 -13.54 -7.27
C VAL A 65 -12.18 -14.75 -8.16
N ILE A 66 -13.43 -14.89 -8.59
CA ILE A 66 -13.88 -16.03 -9.40
C ILE A 66 -13.55 -15.90 -10.89
N GLN A 67 -13.08 -14.74 -11.33
CA GLN A 67 -12.61 -14.55 -12.71
C GLN A 67 -11.23 -15.19 -12.87
N GLU A 68 -11.03 -15.89 -13.99
CA GLU A 68 -9.74 -16.50 -14.35
C GLU A 68 -8.68 -15.43 -14.61
N GLU A 69 -9.06 -14.38 -15.33
CA GLU A 69 -8.24 -13.20 -15.63
C GLU A 69 -9.01 -11.91 -15.32
N PRO A 70 -9.01 -11.45 -14.05
CA PRO A 70 -9.70 -10.22 -13.69
C PRO A 70 -9.04 -8.99 -14.30
N ASN A 71 -9.85 -8.01 -14.69
CA ASN A 71 -9.36 -6.78 -15.29
C ASN A 71 -8.58 -5.93 -14.27
N LYS A 72 -7.41 -5.43 -14.66
CA LYS A 72 -6.54 -4.60 -13.79
C LYS A 72 -7.23 -3.35 -13.25
N GLN A 73 -8.09 -2.73 -14.07
CA GLN A 73 -8.86 -1.55 -13.70
C GLN A 73 -9.86 -1.87 -12.58
N ASP A 74 -10.59 -2.98 -12.70
CA ASP A 74 -11.57 -3.38 -11.68
C ASP A 74 -10.89 -3.67 -10.32
N ILE A 75 -9.70 -4.26 -10.35
CA ILE A 75 -8.89 -4.50 -9.14
C ILE A 75 -8.39 -3.17 -8.55
N ARG A 76 -8.06 -2.19 -9.38
CA ARG A 76 -7.65 -0.85 -8.96
C ARG A 76 -8.80 -0.09 -8.29
N GLU A 77 -9.97 -0.10 -8.91
CA GLU A 77 -11.16 0.52 -8.34
C GLU A 77 -11.55 -0.12 -7.01
N LEU A 78 -11.49 -1.45 -6.93
CA LEU A 78 -11.76 -2.17 -5.68
C LEU A 78 -10.79 -1.78 -4.57
N TYR A 79 -9.49 -1.69 -4.85
CA TYR A 79 -8.49 -1.29 -3.87
C TYR A 79 -8.70 0.14 -3.35
N ILE A 80 -8.98 1.09 -4.25
CA ILE A 80 -9.27 2.48 -3.87
C ILE A 80 -10.48 2.52 -2.93
N LEU A 81 -11.56 1.80 -3.27
CA LEU A 81 -12.73 1.69 -2.41
C LEU A 81 -12.37 1.12 -1.04
N LEU A 82 -11.59 0.04 -0.97
CA LEU A 82 -11.16 -0.55 0.30
C LEU A 82 -10.30 0.40 1.13
N LYS A 83 -9.42 1.19 0.50
CA LYS A 83 -8.62 2.21 1.19
C LYS A 83 -9.44 3.39 1.70
N ILE A 84 -10.42 3.83 0.94
CA ILE A 84 -11.39 4.83 1.41
C ILE A 84 -12.04 4.36 2.70
N TYR A 85 -12.42 3.09 2.78
CA TYR A 85 -13.06 2.49 3.94
C TYR A 85 -12.08 1.84 4.96
N GLU A 86 -10.76 2.05 4.85
CA GLU A 86 -9.76 1.43 5.75
C GLU A 86 -9.92 1.86 7.22
N HIS A 87 -10.62 2.98 7.46
CA HIS A 87 -10.92 3.53 8.77
C HIS A 87 -12.03 2.78 9.53
N ILE A 88 -12.79 1.90 8.85
CA ILE A 88 -13.81 1.07 9.49
C ILE A 88 -13.11 0.08 10.43
N ARG A 89 -13.31 0.29 11.73
CA ARG A 89 -12.65 -0.46 12.81
C ARG A 89 -13.28 -1.83 13.00
N ASN A 90 -13.02 -2.71 12.04
CA ASN A 90 -13.54 -4.07 12.03
C ASN A 90 -12.48 -5.07 11.58
N SER A 91 -12.27 -6.13 12.36
CA SER A 91 -11.24 -7.13 12.09
C SER A 91 -11.46 -7.91 10.79
N ALA A 92 -12.70 -8.25 10.46
CA ALA A 92 -13.04 -8.94 9.22
C ALA A 92 -12.86 -8.03 7.99
N TRP A 93 -13.24 -6.76 8.11
CA TRP A 93 -12.95 -5.75 7.07
C TRP A 93 -11.45 -5.58 6.84
N TYR A 94 -10.69 -5.50 7.93
CA TYR A 94 -9.25 -5.35 7.89
C TYR A 94 -8.57 -6.53 7.18
N ASP A 95 -9.06 -7.75 7.39
CA ASP A 95 -8.51 -8.92 6.69
C ASP A 95 -8.91 -8.97 5.20
N ILE A 96 -10.13 -8.54 4.83
CA ILE A 96 -10.52 -8.32 3.42
C ILE A 96 -9.59 -7.28 2.80
N CYS A 97 -9.40 -6.13 3.46
CA CYS A 97 -8.52 -5.06 2.98
C CYS A 97 -7.11 -5.57 2.73
N LYS A 98 -6.52 -6.32 3.68
CA LYS A 98 -5.21 -6.95 3.51
C LYS A 98 -5.14 -7.92 2.34
N TYR A 99 -6.20 -8.72 2.15
CA TYR A 99 -6.26 -9.71 1.10
C TYR A 99 -6.25 -9.06 -0.29
N VAL A 100 -7.08 -8.03 -0.49
CA VAL A 100 -7.14 -7.30 -1.76
C VAL A 100 -5.93 -6.39 -1.96
N GLU A 101 -5.41 -5.79 -0.90
CA GLU A 101 -4.19 -4.98 -0.94
C GLU A 101 -3.06 -5.79 -1.60
N LYS A 102 -2.83 -7.03 -1.14
CA LYS A 102 -1.84 -7.92 -1.76
C LYS A 102 -2.09 -8.16 -3.24
N TRP A 103 -3.35 -8.36 -3.66
CA TRP A 103 -3.68 -8.59 -5.07
C TRP A 103 -3.53 -7.35 -5.93
N HIS A 104 -4.03 -6.21 -5.45
CA HIS A 104 -3.93 -4.94 -6.12
C HIS A 104 -2.48 -4.60 -6.43
N TRP A 105 -1.61 -4.76 -5.43
CA TRP A 105 -0.19 -4.54 -5.60
C TRP A 105 0.41 -5.53 -6.60
N VAL A 106 0.04 -6.83 -6.54
CA VAL A 106 0.52 -7.81 -7.52
C VAL A 106 0.17 -7.44 -8.96
N VAL A 107 -1.07 -7.00 -9.21
CA VAL A 107 -1.55 -6.72 -10.56
C VAL A 107 -1.05 -5.40 -11.14
N ASN A 108 -1.07 -4.34 -10.32
CA ASN A 108 -0.76 -2.99 -10.79
C ASN A 108 0.72 -2.65 -10.67
N ILE A 109 1.43 -3.28 -9.75
CA ILE A 109 2.83 -3.01 -9.54
C ILE A 109 3.70 -4.17 -10.03
N TRP A 110 3.36 -5.41 -9.68
CA TRP A 110 4.35 -6.50 -9.71
C TRP A 110 4.39 -7.36 -10.97
N GLU A 111 3.36 -7.36 -11.83
CA GLU A 111 3.37 -8.14 -13.08
C GLU A 111 4.36 -7.62 -14.13
N THR A 112 4.59 -6.30 -14.17
CA THR A 112 5.40 -5.64 -15.21
C THR A 112 6.46 -4.70 -14.64
N PHE A 113 6.80 -4.82 -13.35
CA PHE A 113 7.75 -3.92 -12.70
C PHE A 113 9.11 -3.93 -13.41
N GLN A 114 9.43 -2.82 -14.06
CA GLN A 114 10.73 -2.57 -14.71
C GLN A 114 11.43 -1.37 -14.07
N ASN A 115 11.53 -1.39 -12.73
CA ASN A 115 12.07 -0.29 -11.92
C ASN A 115 11.26 1.01 -11.92
N VAL A 116 10.13 1.09 -12.62
CA VAL A 116 9.31 2.29 -12.69
C VAL A 116 7.86 1.91 -12.48
N ILE A 117 7.15 2.71 -11.69
CA ILE A 117 5.72 2.60 -11.44
C ILE A 117 5.14 3.99 -11.59
N GLU A 118 4.04 4.09 -12.31
CA GLU A 118 3.28 5.32 -12.49
C GLU A 118 1.86 5.12 -11.96
N LEU A 119 1.45 6.00 -11.05
CA LEU A 119 0.21 5.90 -10.32
C LEU A 119 -0.57 7.21 -10.44
N ASP A 120 -1.88 7.09 -10.54
CA ASP A 120 -2.84 8.19 -10.35
C ASP A 120 -3.71 7.82 -9.14
N ILE A 121 -3.25 8.21 -7.95
CA ILE A 121 -3.87 7.84 -6.67
C ILE A 121 -5.21 8.56 -6.46
N TRP A 122 -5.37 9.75 -7.04
CA TRP A 122 -6.54 10.62 -6.85
C TRP A 122 -7.47 10.64 -8.06
N HIS A 123 -7.42 9.58 -8.87
CA HIS A 123 -8.23 9.47 -10.07
C HIS A 123 -9.73 9.57 -9.74
N GLY A 124 -10.43 10.50 -10.41
CA GLY A 124 -11.86 10.70 -10.18
C GLY A 124 -12.23 11.37 -8.84
N CYS A 125 -11.25 11.79 -8.03
CA CYS A 125 -11.51 12.50 -6.78
C CYS A 125 -11.39 14.02 -6.95
N GLU A 126 -12.37 14.76 -6.44
CA GLU A 126 -12.37 16.24 -6.40
C GLU A 126 -11.64 16.77 -5.16
N TYR A 127 -10.31 16.73 -5.18
CA TYR A 127 -9.47 17.35 -4.14
C TYR A 127 -8.57 18.44 -4.73
N GLN A 128 -8.35 19.52 -3.98
CA GLN A 128 -7.24 20.44 -4.28
C GLN A 128 -5.93 19.68 -4.12
N ARG A 129 -5.15 19.60 -5.20
CA ARG A 129 -3.91 18.84 -5.26
C ARG A 129 -2.72 19.69 -4.84
N TYR A 130 -1.73 19.04 -4.26
CA TYR A 130 -0.49 19.65 -3.80
C TYR A 130 0.72 18.85 -4.23
N SER A 131 1.84 19.52 -4.44
CA SER A 131 3.16 18.88 -4.58
C SER A 131 4.15 19.49 -3.58
N ILE A 132 5.34 18.90 -3.48
CA ILE A 132 6.45 19.46 -2.71
C ILE A 132 7.05 20.64 -3.47
N LYS A 133 7.47 21.69 -2.77
CA LYS A 133 8.07 22.86 -3.41
C LYS A 133 9.49 22.60 -3.86
N GLU A 134 10.29 22.00 -2.99
CA GLU A 134 11.72 21.74 -3.20
C GLU A 134 12.00 20.23 -3.08
N PRO A 135 13.01 19.70 -3.80
CA PRO A 135 13.44 18.32 -3.63
C PRO A 135 13.89 18.02 -2.20
N LEU A 136 13.57 16.81 -1.71
CA LEU A 136 13.89 16.40 -0.35
C LEU A 136 14.26 14.92 -0.26
N ILE A 137 15.13 14.60 0.70
CA ILE A 137 15.55 13.21 0.98
C ILE A 137 14.73 12.71 2.16
N ALA A 138 14.06 11.58 1.95
CA ALA A 138 13.35 10.84 2.97
C ALA A 138 14.18 9.62 3.34
N GLU A 139 14.50 9.46 4.63
CA GLU A 139 15.21 8.30 5.14
C GLU A 139 14.50 7.76 6.38
N GLY A 140 14.32 6.44 6.41
CA GLY A 140 13.67 5.75 7.51
C GLY A 140 14.35 4.45 7.86
N LYS A 141 14.46 4.18 9.16
CA LYS A 141 15.01 2.95 9.74
C LYS A 141 14.02 2.42 10.74
N PHE A 142 13.70 1.13 10.67
CA PHE A 142 12.75 0.48 11.57
C PHE A 142 13.39 -0.72 12.29
N THR A 143 13.55 -0.59 13.61
CA THR A 143 14.02 -1.64 14.53
C THR A 143 12.89 -2.07 15.46
N ILE A 144 12.64 -3.38 15.61
CA ILE A 144 11.80 -3.91 16.70
C ILE A 144 12.68 -4.14 17.94
N GLY A 145 12.35 -3.49 19.05
CA GLY A 145 13.11 -3.57 20.29
C GLY A 145 12.77 -4.80 21.14
N SER A 146 13.73 -5.71 21.29
CA SER A 146 14.24 -6.12 22.62
C SER A 146 15.49 -6.99 22.40
N SER A 147 16.65 -6.50 22.83
CA SER A 147 17.93 -7.22 22.98
C SER A 147 18.76 -7.67 21.75
N TYR A 148 18.36 -7.48 20.50
CA TYR A 148 19.19 -7.88 19.34
C TYR A 148 19.84 -6.69 18.59
N ILE A 149 21.16 -6.74 18.42
CA ILE A 149 21.95 -5.85 17.55
C ILE A 149 21.75 -6.32 16.09
N GLY A 150 20.52 -6.21 15.59
CA GLY A 150 20.21 -6.42 14.18
C GLY A 150 20.25 -5.10 13.42
N GLN A 151 20.77 -5.08 12.20
CA GLN A 151 20.54 -3.92 11.34
C GLN A 151 19.06 -3.88 10.94
N PRO A 152 18.35 -2.77 11.25
CA PRO A 152 16.93 -2.59 10.90
C PRO A 152 16.68 -2.58 9.40
N ALA A 153 15.43 -2.81 9.01
CA ALA A 153 14.99 -2.43 7.67
C ALA A 153 15.23 -0.93 7.46
N HIS A 154 15.91 -0.60 6.37
CA HIS A 154 16.31 0.76 6.02
C HIS A 154 15.97 1.03 4.58
N ILE A 155 15.41 2.21 4.34
CA ILE A 155 15.14 2.72 3.00
C ILE A 155 15.36 4.21 2.96
N ALA A 156 15.93 4.70 1.87
CA ALA A 156 15.98 6.11 1.55
C ALA A 156 15.52 6.37 0.12
N PHE A 157 14.71 7.42 -0.03
CA PHE A 157 14.21 7.87 -1.32
C PHE A 157 14.24 9.39 -1.43
N ARG A 158 14.41 9.87 -2.65
CA ARG A 158 14.34 11.28 -2.99
C ARG A 158 12.94 11.60 -3.48
N LEU A 159 12.35 12.64 -2.93
CA LEU A 159 11.10 13.22 -3.40
C LEU A 159 11.45 14.44 -4.26
N GLU A 160 10.93 14.47 -5.47
CA GLU A 160 11.03 15.57 -6.42
C GLU A 160 9.64 15.88 -6.98
N GLN A 161 9.43 17.09 -7.52
CA GLN A 161 8.23 17.33 -8.33
C GLN A 161 8.28 16.48 -9.59
N ASN A 162 7.14 15.93 -9.99
CA ASN A 162 6.96 15.38 -11.33
C ASN A 162 6.30 16.45 -12.21
N LEU A 163 6.89 16.73 -13.37
CA LEU A 163 6.39 17.74 -14.32
C LEU A 163 5.17 17.24 -15.10
N GLU A 164 4.92 15.93 -15.10
CA GLU A 164 3.70 15.33 -15.65
C GLU A 164 2.57 15.47 -14.62
N ASN A 165 1.56 16.26 -14.98
CA ASN A 165 0.46 16.60 -14.08
C ASN A 165 -0.24 15.34 -13.54
N ASN A 166 -0.49 15.36 -12.24
CA ASN A 166 -1.38 14.43 -11.52
C ASN A 166 -0.87 13.00 -11.34
N GLN A 167 0.41 12.74 -11.61
CA GLN A 167 0.98 11.40 -11.48
C GLN A 167 2.01 11.30 -10.37
N ILE A 168 2.02 10.15 -9.70
CA ILE A 168 3.06 9.73 -8.78
C ILE A 168 3.92 8.69 -9.50
N LYS A 169 5.20 9.00 -9.65
CA LYS A 169 6.18 8.14 -10.32
C LYS A 169 7.17 7.60 -9.30
N ILE A 170 7.17 6.29 -9.06
CA ILE A 170 8.14 5.63 -8.19
C ILE A 170 9.20 4.97 -9.06
N ILE A 171 10.46 5.30 -8.83
CA ILE A 171 11.62 4.80 -9.57
C ILE A 171 12.54 4.06 -8.61
N TRP A 172 12.87 2.82 -8.93
CA TRP A 172 13.77 1.97 -8.16
C TRP A 172 15.17 2.02 -8.75
N GLN A 173 16.08 2.72 -8.08
CA GLN A 173 17.45 2.94 -8.52
C GLN A 173 18.46 2.58 -7.43
N ILE A 174 18.27 1.41 -6.81
CA ILE A 174 19.26 0.84 -5.91
C ILE A 174 20.35 0.16 -6.76
N PRO A 175 21.62 0.58 -6.64
CA PRO A 175 22.70 0.08 -7.50
C PRO A 175 23.11 -1.36 -7.17
N ASN A 176 22.89 -1.82 -5.94
CA ASN A 176 23.25 -3.16 -5.48
C ASN A 176 22.00 -3.92 -5.01
N GLU A 177 21.66 -5.02 -5.69
CA GLU A 177 20.45 -5.82 -5.43
C GLU A 177 20.45 -6.49 -4.04
N THR A 178 21.57 -6.45 -3.31
CA THR A 178 21.65 -6.92 -1.92
C THR A 178 21.34 -5.85 -0.88
N ASP A 179 21.26 -4.57 -1.26
CA ASP A 179 20.97 -3.48 -0.33
C ASP A 179 19.49 -3.49 0.09
N ILE A 180 18.60 -3.85 -0.83
CA ILE A 180 17.24 -4.32 -0.55
C ILE A 180 16.99 -5.47 -1.50
N ILE A 181 16.81 -6.69 -0.94
CA ILE A 181 16.56 -7.86 -1.76
C ILE A 181 15.21 -7.75 -2.47
N ASP A 182 15.12 -8.33 -3.67
CA ASP A 182 13.94 -8.28 -4.55
C ASP A 182 12.63 -8.65 -3.84
N GLU A 183 12.70 -9.56 -2.86
CA GLU A 183 11.55 -10.00 -2.07
C GLU A 183 10.87 -8.90 -1.24
N TYR A 184 11.58 -7.80 -0.91
CA TYR A 184 11.03 -6.69 -0.10
C TYR A 184 10.83 -5.39 -0.87
N ILE A 185 11.13 -5.38 -2.17
CA ILE A 185 10.78 -4.25 -3.03
C ILE A 185 9.28 -3.99 -2.92
N SER A 186 8.49 -5.06 -2.76
CA SER A 186 7.05 -4.97 -2.61
C SER A 186 6.59 -4.11 -1.46
N GLU A 187 6.92 -4.57 -0.27
CA GLU A 187 6.51 -3.96 0.96
C GLU A 187 7.14 -2.57 1.13
N SER A 188 8.31 -2.33 0.54
CA SER A 188 8.91 -1.01 0.44
C SER A 188 8.02 -0.03 -0.33
N ILE A 189 7.54 -0.42 -1.51
CA ILE A 189 6.68 0.43 -2.34
C ILE A 189 5.30 0.61 -1.70
N GLU A 190 4.73 -0.44 -1.11
CA GLU A 190 3.51 -0.32 -0.31
C GLU A 190 3.69 0.71 0.81
N GLY A 191 4.82 0.66 1.53
CA GLY A 191 5.11 1.60 2.61
C GLY A 191 5.29 3.04 2.15
N ILE A 192 5.83 3.24 0.94
CA ILE A 192 5.91 4.56 0.30
C ILE A 192 4.49 5.08 0.03
N ILE A 193 3.60 4.26 -0.52
CA ILE A 193 2.25 4.72 -0.89
C ILE A 193 1.36 4.90 0.34
N ASP A 194 1.42 3.98 1.31
CA ASP A 194 0.79 4.13 2.62
C ASP A 194 1.22 5.41 3.34
N GLY A 195 2.52 5.71 3.27
CA GLY A 195 3.06 6.95 3.83
C GLY A 195 2.38 8.14 3.17
N LEU A 196 2.42 8.21 1.83
CA LEU A 196 1.81 9.29 1.06
C LEU A 196 0.33 9.49 1.40
N ILE A 197 -0.48 8.42 1.39
CA ILE A 197 -1.92 8.49 1.69
C ILE A 197 -2.11 8.97 3.13
N LYS A 198 -1.46 8.32 4.11
CA LYS A 198 -1.59 8.69 5.53
C LYS A 198 -1.26 10.15 5.77
N TYR A 199 -0.19 10.67 5.16
CA TYR A 199 0.17 12.08 5.33
C TYR A 199 -0.75 13.03 4.57
N SER A 200 -1.29 12.61 3.43
CA SER A 200 -2.30 13.38 2.72
C SER A 200 -3.53 13.62 3.61
N HIS A 201 -3.97 12.60 4.35
CA HIS A 201 -5.03 12.73 5.35
C HIS A 201 -4.63 13.64 6.52
N LEU A 202 -3.44 13.46 7.09
CA LEU A 202 -2.97 14.26 8.24
C LEU A 202 -2.88 15.76 7.93
N GLU A 203 -2.44 16.11 6.72
CA GLU A 203 -2.27 17.49 6.28
C GLU A 203 -3.52 18.06 5.59
N ASN A 204 -4.55 17.23 5.37
CA ASN A 204 -5.72 17.54 4.53
C ASN A 204 -5.32 18.08 3.14
N LYS A 205 -4.34 17.44 2.49
CA LYS A 205 -3.77 17.81 1.19
C LYS A 205 -3.61 16.57 0.32
N ALA A 206 -4.19 16.56 -0.87
CA ALA A 206 -4.01 15.45 -1.81
C ALA A 206 -2.64 15.58 -2.52
N PHE A 207 -1.64 14.83 -2.07
CA PHE A 207 -0.29 14.89 -2.66
C PHE A 207 -0.23 14.21 -4.03
N SER A 208 0.18 14.94 -5.06
CA SER A 208 0.28 14.46 -6.45
C SER A 208 1.44 15.14 -7.18
N SER A 209 1.66 14.80 -8.45
CA SER A 209 2.78 15.28 -9.26
C SER A 209 4.12 15.11 -8.53
N LEU A 210 4.40 13.88 -8.10
CA LEU A 210 5.59 13.52 -7.33
C LEU A 210 6.42 12.47 -8.05
N LYS A 211 7.74 12.65 -8.06
CA LYS A 211 8.72 11.67 -8.48
C LYS A 211 9.47 11.19 -7.24
N ILE A 212 9.37 9.90 -6.96
CA ILE A 212 9.94 9.22 -5.80
C ILE A 212 11.03 8.28 -6.29
N THR A 213 12.30 8.63 -6.07
CA THR A 213 13.43 7.79 -6.49
C THR A 213 14.02 7.07 -5.29
N VAL A 214 13.82 5.75 -5.18
CA VAL A 214 14.45 4.91 -4.16
C VAL A 214 15.89 4.66 -4.58
N PHE A 215 16.86 5.14 -3.79
CA PHE A 215 18.27 5.14 -4.18
C PHE A 215 19.18 4.44 -3.17
N ASN A 216 18.68 4.10 -1.98
CA ASN A 216 19.48 3.46 -0.94
C ASN A 216 18.59 2.63 0.01
N GLY A 217 19.21 1.67 0.69
CA GLY A 217 18.61 0.85 1.73
C GLY A 217 19.66 -0.10 2.33
N SER A 218 19.24 -0.89 3.30
CA SER A 218 20.07 -1.99 3.80
C SER A 218 19.22 -3.20 4.15
N TYR A 219 19.76 -4.39 3.93
CA TYR A 219 19.15 -5.68 4.24
C TYR A 219 20.01 -6.46 5.23
N HIS A 220 19.35 -7.21 6.11
CA HIS A 220 19.99 -8.10 7.07
C HIS A 220 19.31 -9.48 7.06
N GLU A 221 20.07 -10.50 6.66
CA GLU A 221 19.58 -11.86 6.37
C GLU A 221 18.80 -12.54 7.49
N SER A 222 19.17 -12.30 8.75
CA SER A 222 18.63 -13.06 9.88
C SER A 222 17.37 -12.46 10.52
N ILE A 223 16.94 -11.24 10.14
CA ILE A 223 15.98 -10.47 10.97
C ILE A 223 14.89 -9.76 10.16
N CYS A 224 15.14 -9.37 8.91
CA CYS A 224 14.18 -8.54 8.16
C CYS A 224 12.92 -9.30 7.73
N ARG A 225 11.76 -8.68 7.95
CA ARG A 225 10.45 -9.08 7.40
C ARG A 225 9.99 -8.01 6.42
N GLY A 226 9.15 -8.37 5.44
CA GLY A 226 8.58 -7.39 4.51
C GLY A 226 7.88 -6.21 5.22
N PHE A 227 7.15 -6.50 6.30
CA PHE A 227 6.52 -5.49 7.17
C PHE A 227 7.51 -4.41 7.66
N ASP A 228 8.76 -4.77 7.93
CA ASP A 228 9.76 -3.86 8.47
C ASP A 228 10.13 -2.78 7.43
N TYR A 229 10.22 -3.14 6.15
CA TYR A 229 10.45 -2.19 5.05
C TYR A 229 9.25 -1.28 4.82
N ARG A 230 8.03 -1.82 4.94
CA ARG A 230 6.80 -1.01 4.91
C ARG A 230 6.82 0.05 6.01
N MET A 231 7.25 -0.31 7.23
CA MET A 231 7.37 0.63 8.34
C MET A 231 8.51 1.64 8.14
N ALA A 232 9.67 1.19 7.65
CA ALA A 232 10.81 2.07 7.36
C ALA A 232 10.42 3.16 6.35
N ALA A 233 9.70 2.82 5.28
CA ALA A 233 9.23 3.81 4.31
C ALA A 233 8.23 4.82 4.91
N ARG A 234 7.33 4.38 5.80
CA ARG A 234 6.41 5.30 6.51
C ARG A 234 7.14 6.25 7.46
N ILE A 235 8.23 5.78 8.09
CA ILE A 235 9.11 6.63 8.91
C ILE A 235 9.86 7.63 8.02
N ALA A 236 10.34 7.20 6.85
CA ALA A 236 11.02 8.07 5.90
C ALA A 236 10.13 9.25 5.49
N TRP A 237 8.87 8.99 5.14
CA TRP A 237 7.87 10.04 4.90
C TRP A 237 7.70 10.97 6.10
N ARG A 238 7.57 10.42 7.31
CA ARG A 238 7.45 11.23 8.53
C ARG A 238 8.58 12.24 8.68
N ASN A 239 9.79 11.78 8.41
CA ASN A 239 10.99 12.59 8.57
C ASN A 239 11.06 13.67 7.51
N ALA A 240 10.77 13.31 6.26
CA ALA A 240 10.85 14.20 5.11
C ALA A 240 9.83 15.34 5.18
N LEU A 241 8.60 15.05 5.63
CA LEU A 241 7.51 16.03 5.63
C LEU A 241 7.59 17.06 6.76
N LYS A 242 8.32 16.78 7.86
CA LYS A 242 8.53 17.76 8.94
C LYS A 242 9.15 19.06 8.44
N THR A 243 9.88 19.01 7.34
CA THR A 243 10.60 20.15 6.76
C THR A 243 10.12 20.49 5.35
N ALA A 244 9.06 19.83 4.87
CA ALA A 244 8.59 20.02 3.51
C ALA A 244 7.71 21.28 3.41
N GLU A 245 7.96 22.08 2.39
CA GLU A 245 7.01 23.10 1.93
C GLU A 245 6.18 22.53 0.78
N PHE A 246 4.91 22.91 0.70
CA PHE A 246 3.98 22.42 -0.30
C PHE A 246 3.43 23.55 -1.15
N ILE A 247 3.21 23.26 -2.43
CA ILE A 247 2.57 24.18 -3.39
C ILE A 247 1.28 23.57 -3.92
N PRO A 248 0.21 24.36 -4.12
CA PRO A 248 -0.98 23.90 -4.81
C PRO A 248 -0.66 23.66 -6.30
N LEU A 249 -1.35 22.67 -6.88
CA LEU A 249 -1.32 22.32 -8.30
C LEU A 249 -2.59 22.81 -9.01
#